data_AF-A0A9D1P2Y3-F1
#
_entry.id   AF-A0A9D1P2Y3-F1
#
_cell.length_a   1.000
_cell.length_b   1.000
_cell.length_c   1.000
_cell.angle_alpha   90.00
_cell.angle_beta   90.00
_cell.angle_gamma   90.00
#
_symmetry.space_group_name_H-M   'P 1'
#
loop_
_entity.id
_entity.type
_entity.pdbx_description
1 polymer ?
#
loop_
_entity_poly.entity_id
_entity_poly.type
_entity_poly.pdbx_seq_one_letter_code
_entity_poly.pdbx_strand_id
1 'polypeptide(L)'
;MRLEFEYGHGTMAAELPDSTDVFIPGETVADPPYIPEDKLKDAYLESLAHPIGMPRLSELAHKGSTVTFVVPDRVKGGEQATSHRKLSIRYILDELYGAGVEKKDILFIISNGLHPRSTEADARAIFGDELFHEFWPTGQIISHDSEDPDHMVDLGLTGRGDPVYMNKYVFDCDIPILIGHVQGNPYGGYSGGYKHSATGITNWKSIASHHVPSVMHRKDFTPVNGGSLMRTKFDEISMHMEEKMGHPFFCCDAVLDTNARQITIYSGYAKEMMPESWKIADKRTFVGENPNILALPMTYKKASVHLCMKNPAEDCMDAYGHVPPCMG
;
A
#
# COMPACT_ATOMS: atom_id res chain seq x y z
N MET A 1 -27.16 20.20 -14.99
CA MET A 1 -25.81 19.98 -15.53
C MET A 1 -25.59 18.52 -15.86
N ARG A 2 -24.94 18.21 -17.00
CA ARG A 2 -24.62 16.83 -17.40
C ARG A 2 -23.21 16.45 -16.97
N LEU A 3 -23.06 15.38 -16.19
CA LEU A 3 -21.77 14.82 -15.77
C LEU A 3 -21.60 13.40 -16.30
N GLU A 4 -20.35 13.02 -16.59
CA GLU A 4 -19.98 11.67 -17.00
C GLU A 4 -19.23 10.93 -15.89
N PHE A 5 -19.65 9.69 -15.63
CA PHE A 5 -19.09 8.81 -14.60
C PHE A 5 -18.49 7.58 -15.26
N GLU A 6 -17.33 7.10 -14.80
CA GLU A 6 -16.78 5.85 -15.30
C GLU A 6 -17.72 4.69 -14.97
N TYR A 7 -18.07 3.88 -15.98
CA TYR A 7 -18.92 2.72 -15.84
C TYR A 7 -18.50 1.64 -16.82
N GLY A 8 -17.95 0.53 -16.30
CA GLY A 8 -17.30 -0.49 -17.12
C GLY A 8 -16.12 0.10 -17.91
N HIS A 9 -16.06 -0.14 -19.21
CA HIS A 9 -14.97 0.37 -20.08
C HIS A 9 -15.21 1.78 -20.65
N GLY A 10 -16.30 2.43 -20.28
CA GLY A 10 -16.67 3.74 -20.82
C GLY A 10 -17.18 4.68 -19.74
N THR A 11 -18.05 5.60 -20.16
CA THR A 11 -18.71 6.54 -19.25
C THR A 11 -20.23 6.39 -19.34
N MET A 12 -20.90 6.68 -18.23
CA MET A 12 -22.34 6.82 -18.14
C MET A 12 -22.65 8.26 -17.73
N ALA A 13 -23.53 8.92 -18.47
CA ALA A 13 -23.93 10.29 -18.16
C ALA A 13 -25.10 10.32 -17.16
N ALA A 14 -25.09 11.30 -16.26
CA ALA A 14 -26.25 11.66 -15.45
C ALA A 14 -26.52 13.17 -15.54
N GLU A 15 -27.80 13.53 -15.54
CA GLU A 15 -28.25 14.90 -15.39
C GLU A 15 -28.45 15.19 -13.91
N LEU A 16 -27.70 16.16 -13.38
CA LEU A 16 -27.79 16.62 -12.01
C LEU A 16 -28.35 18.05 -11.96
N PRO A 17 -28.94 18.49 -10.83
CA PRO A 17 -29.34 19.89 -10.67
C PRO A 17 -28.17 20.85 -10.90
N ASP A 18 -28.43 22.05 -11.42
CA ASP A 18 -27.38 23.07 -11.62
C ASP A 18 -26.80 23.59 -10.28
N SER A 19 -27.46 23.28 -9.16
CA SER A 19 -26.98 23.55 -7.80
C SER A 19 -25.96 22.52 -7.29
N THR A 20 -25.60 21.51 -8.08
CA THR A 20 -24.65 20.47 -7.66
C THR A 20 -23.22 21.03 -7.59
N ASP A 21 -22.59 20.89 -6.42
CA ASP A 21 -21.16 21.12 -6.28
C ASP A 21 -20.38 19.90 -6.84
N VAL A 22 -19.41 20.16 -7.72
CA VAL A 22 -18.60 19.11 -8.36
C VAL A 22 -17.18 19.17 -7.84
N PHE A 23 -16.72 18.06 -7.26
CA PHE A 23 -15.35 17.89 -6.77
C PHE A 23 -14.62 16.87 -7.64
N ILE A 24 -13.57 17.30 -8.33
CA ILE A 24 -12.75 16.45 -9.19
C ILE A 24 -11.39 16.25 -8.50
N PRO A 25 -11.06 15.01 -8.06
CA PRO A 25 -9.75 14.69 -7.50
C PRO A 25 -8.59 15.10 -8.42
N GLY A 26 -7.63 15.83 -7.86
CA GLY A 26 -6.45 16.36 -8.56
C GLY A 26 -6.68 17.69 -9.30
N GLU A 27 -7.92 18.15 -9.43
CA GLU A 27 -8.27 19.40 -10.14
C GLU A 27 -8.92 20.42 -9.20
N THR A 28 -10.03 20.06 -8.55
CA THR A 28 -10.70 20.94 -7.56
C THR A 28 -9.88 21.02 -6.27
N VAL A 29 -9.31 19.87 -5.87
CA VAL A 29 -8.31 19.77 -4.82
C VAL A 29 -7.07 19.21 -5.48
N ALA A 30 -6.09 20.08 -5.73
CA ALA A 30 -4.85 19.68 -6.36
C ALA A 30 -4.10 18.70 -5.44
N ASP A 31 -3.57 17.62 -6.04
CA ASP A 31 -2.60 16.78 -5.35
C ASP A 31 -1.37 17.66 -4.98
N PRO A 32 -0.66 17.33 -3.89
CA PRO A 32 0.66 17.90 -3.64
C PRO A 32 1.57 17.76 -4.87
N PRO A 33 2.52 18.69 -5.09
CA PRO A 33 3.45 18.58 -6.21
C PRO A 33 4.17 17.23 -6.22
N TYR A 34 4.22 16.60 -7.39
CA TYR A 34 4.98 15.37 -7.61
C TYR A 34 6.43 15.67 -8.00
N ILE A 35 7.32 14.71 -7.77
CA ILE A 35 8.73 14.78 -8.15
C ILE A 35 8.83 14.76 -9.69
N PRO A 36 9.43 15.79 -10.32
CA PRO A 36 9.67 15.79 -11.76
C PRO A 36 10.49 14.58 -12.22
N GLU A 37 10.23 14.05 -13.41
CA GLU A 37 10.87 12.82 -13.89
C GLU A 37 12.41 12.91 -13.93
N ASP A 38 12.95 14.08 -14.28
CA ASP A 38 14.39 14.36 -14.30
C ASP A 38 15.03 14.37 -12.90
N LYS A 39 14.22 14.44 -11.84
CA LYS A 39 14.67 14.43 -10.43
C LYS A 39 14.36 13.12 -9.71
N LEU A 40 13.64 12.19 -10.33
CA LEU A 40 13.27 10.93 -9.69
C LEU A 40 14.49 10.14 -9.22
N LYS A 41 15.52 10.03 -10.07
CA LYS A 41 16.76 9.32 -9.74
C LYS A 41 17.37 9.83 -8.43
N ASP A 42 17.59 11.14 -8.34
CA ASP A 42 18.22 11.75 -7.17
C ASP A 42 17.36 11.55 -5.91
N ALA A 43 16.03 11.63 -6.03
CA ALA A 43 15.12 11.40 -4.93
C ALA A 43 15.17 9.95 -4.39
N TYR A 44 15.29 8.94 -5.28
CA TYR A 44 15.49 7.56 -4.85
C TYR A 44 16.82 7.36 -4.16
N LEU A 45 17.90 7.88 -4.75
CA LEU A 45 19.25 7.74 -4.19
C LEU A 45 19.36 8.41 -2.81
N GLU A 46 18.73 9.58 -2.64
CA GLU A 46 18.66 10.29 -1.36
C GLU A 46 17.92 9.47 -0.29
N SER A 47 16.74 8.95 -0.63
CA SER A 47 15.93 8.13 0.29
C SER A 47 16.64 6.84 0.69
N LEU A 48 17.30 6.16 -0.24
CA LEU A 48 18.03 4.91 0.01
C LEU A 48 19.35 5.13 0.77
N ALA A 49 19.99 6.29 0.59
CA ALA A 49 21.20 6.66 1.33
C ALA A 49 20.93 7.02 2.78
N HIS A 50 19.72 7.51 3.10
CA HIS A 50 19.31 7.94 4.43
C HIS A 50 18.02 7.25 4.90
N PRO A 51 18.01 5.91 5.07
CA PRO A 51 16.82 5.21 5.52
C PRO A 51 16.47 5.60 6.96
N ILE A 52 15.17 5.75 7.22
CA ILE A 52 14.64 6.15 8.51
C ILE A 52 14.66 4.95 9.45
N GLY A 53 15.26 5.10 10.63
CA GLY A 53 15.17 4.10 11.71
C GLY A 53 15.97 2.80 11.50
N MET A 54 16.80 2.70 10.46
CA MET A 54 17.65 1.52 10.22
C MET A 54 18.88 1.84 9.36
N PRO A 55 19.92 0.97 9.33
CA PRO A 55 21.05 1.09 8.43
C PRO A 55 20.65 1.00 6.95
N ARG A 56 21.51 1.51 6.07
CA ARG A 56 21.30 1.39 4.61
C ARG A 56 21.62 -0.02 4.11
N LEU A 57 21.13 -0.35 2.92
CA LEU A 57 21.26 -1.70 2.37
C LEU A 57 22.72 -2.12 2.20
N SER A 58 23.62 -1.21 1.83
CA SER A 58 25.06 -1.52 1.74
C SER A 58 25.73 -1.82 3.09
N GLU A 59 25.09 -1.51 4.21
CA GLU A 59 25.55 -1.88 5.57
C GLU A 59 24.92 -3.19 6.05
N LEU A 60 23.74 -3.54 5.53
CA LEU A 60 23.00 -4.76 5.87
C LEU A 60 23.43 -5.95 4.99
N ALA A 61 23.67 -5.69 3.71
CA ALA A 61 24.00 -6.69 2.72
C ALA A 61 25.50 -6.94 2.62
N HIS A 62 25.83 -8.18 2.28
CA HIS A 62 27.18 -8.59 1.94
C HIS A 62 27.11 -9.68 0.87
N LYS A 63 28.26 -10.05 0.32
CA LYS A 63 28.33 -11.18 -0.61
C LYS A 63 27.78 -12.45 0.04
N GLY A 64 26.78 -13.04 -0.60
CA GLY A 64 26.07 -14.23 -0.13
C GLY A 64 24.79 -13.96 0.66
N SER A 65 24.44 -12.69 0.94
CA SER A 65 23.12 -12.36 1.48
C SER A 65 22.02 -12.71 0.49
N THR A 66 20.99 -13.36 0.98
CA THR A 66 19.75 -13.66 0.26
C THR A 66 18.74 -12.52 0.43
N VAL A 67 18.14 -12.09 -0.68
CA VAL A 67 17.25 -10.92 -0.71
C VAL A 67 15.91 -11.31 -1.30
N THR A 68 14.82 -11.06 -0.58
CA THR A 68 13.47 -11.27 -1.09
C THR A 68 12.74 -9.93 -1.18
N PHE A 69 12.45 -9.49 -2.40
CA PHE A 69 11.59 -8.34 -2.67
C PHE A 69 10.12 -8.76 -2.65
N VAL A 70 9.31 -8.02 -1.92
CA VAL A 70 7.86 -8.14 -1.88
C VAL A 70 7.28 -6.95 -2.63
N VAL A 71 6.65 -7.24 -3.77
CA VAL A 71 6.17 -6.23 -4.73
C VAL A 71 4.65 -6.31 -4.80
N PRO A 72 3.89 -5.20 -4.69
CA PRO A 72 2.45 -5.22 -4.78
C PRO A 72 2.00 -5.71 -6.15
N ASP A 73 0.86 -6.38 -6.18
CA ASP A 73 0.21 -6.80 -7.41
C ASP A 73 -0.25 -5.61 -8.27
N ARG A 74 -0.93 -5.90 -9.37
CA ARG A 74 -1.31 -4.90 -10.36
C ARG A 74 -2.40 -3.92 -9.91
N VAL A 75 -3.09 -4.17 -8.79
CA VAL A 75 -4.31 -3.41 -8.45
C VAL A 75 -4.04 -1.96 -8.05
N LYS A 76 -2.80 -1.63 -7.66
CA LYS A 76 -2.41 -0.27 -7.26
C LYS A 76 -0.94 0.01 -7.58
N GLY A 77 -0.53 1.28 -7.59
CA GLY A 77 0.87 1.71 -7.73
C GLY A 77 1.35 2.05 -9.16
N GLY A 78 0.49 1.84 -10.17
CA GLY A 78 0.78 2.18 -11.57
C GLY A 78 1.72 1.22 -12.30
N GLU A 79 1.60 1.14 -13.62
CA GLU A 79 2.39 0.27 -14.52
C GLU A 79 3.20 1.07 -15.55
N GLN A 80 3.16 2.41 -15.49
CA GLN A 80 3.93 3.30 -16.37
C GLN A 80 5.44 3.07 -16.25
N ALA A 81 6.22 3.55 -17.23
CA ALA A 81 7.67 3.33 -17.29
C ALA A 81 8.40 3.83 -16.04
N THR A 82 7.95 4.96 -15.48
CA THR A 82 8.48 5.60 -14.26
C THR A 82 7.73 5.18 -12.99
N SER A 83 6.97 4.08 -13.01
CA SER A 83 6.22 3.64 -11.83
C SER A 83 7.16 3.33 -10.67
N HIS A 84 6.66 3.56 -9.44
CA HIS A 84 7.50 3.49 -8.25
C HIS A 84 8.21 2.17 -8.12
N ARG A 85 7.48 1.06 -8.31
CA ARG A 85 8.03 -0.29 -8.18
C ARG A 85 9.20 -0.57 -9.14
N LYS A 86 9.15 -0.05 -10.36
CA LYS A 86 10.21 -0.29 -11.37
C LYS A 86 11.49 0.46 -11.00
N LEU A 87 11.34 1.73 -10.61
CA LEU A 87 12.46 2.58 -10.25
C LEU A 87 13.07 2.18 -8.90
N SER A 88 12.26 1.90 -7.88
CA SER A 88 12.77 1.47 -6.57
C SER A 88 13.55 0.17 -6.67
N ILE A 89 13.00 -0.85 -7.36
CA ILE A 89 13.70 -2.11 -7.58
C ILE A 89 15.04 -1.88 -8.29
N ARG A 90 15.06 -1.08 -9.36
CA ARG A 90 16.30 -0.77 -10.09
C ARG A 90 17.38 -0.20 -9.18
N TYR A 91 17.07 0.85 -8.43
CA TYR A 91 18.07 1.52 -7.60
C TYR A 91 18.47 0.72 -6.36
N ILE A 92 17.56 -0.08 -5.81
CA ILE A 92 17.87 -1.01 -4.73
C ILE A 92 18.80 -2.12 -5.23
N LEU A 93 18.55 -2.68 -6.42
CA LEU A 93 19.44 -3.68 -7.03
C LEU A 93 20.85 -3.13 -7.25
N ASP A 94 20.99 -1.87 -7.71
CA ASP A 94 22.29 -1.23 -7.88
C ASP A 94 23.07 -1.17 -6.54
N GLU A 95 22.41 -0.83 -5.43
CA GLU A 95 23.03 -0.81 -4.11
C GLU A 95 23.41 -2.22 -3.61
N LEU A 96 22.52 -3.20 -3.78
CA LEU A 96 22.76 -4.59 -3.38
C LEU A 96 23.91 -5.22 -4.16
N TYR A 97 23.96 -5.00 -5.49
CA TYR A 97 25.07 -5.46 -6.33
C TYR A 97 26.37 -4.76 -5.95
N GLY A 98 26.33 -3.48 -5.58
CA GLY A 98 27.48 -2.77 -5.01
C GLY A 98 28.00 -3.36 -3.72
N ALA A 99 27.11 -3.92 -2.88
CA ALA A 99 27.45 -4.66 -1.65
C ALA A 99 27.90 -6.11 -1.90
N GLY A 100 27.85 -6.57 -3.16
CA GLY A 100 28.31 -7.90 -3.57
C GLY A 100 27.26 -9.00 -3.56
N VAL A 101 25.97 -8.67 -3.37
CA VAL A 101 24.87 -9.61 -3.57
C VAL A 101 24.88 -10.08 -5.02
N GLU A 102 24.71 -11.37 -5.27
CA GLU A 102 24.67 -11.91 -6.63
C GLU A 102 23.22 -12.06 -7.10
N LYS A 103 22.98 -11.92 -8.41
CA LYS A 103 21.65 -12.09 -9.02
C LYS A 103 20.93 -13.36 -8.54
N LYS A 104 21.66 -14.47 -8.41
CA LYS A 104 21.13 -15.78 -8.00
C LYS A 104 20.51 -15.78 -6.60
N ASP A 105 20.89 -14.82 -5.74
CA ASP A 105 20.47 -14.72 -4.35
C ASP A 105 19.26 -13.77 -4.18
N ILE A 106 18.68 -13.30 -5.29
CA ILE A 106 17.51 -12.40 -5.30
C ILE A 106 16.24 -13.17 -5.70
N LEU A 107 15.16 -12.95 -4.96
CA LEU A 107 13.81 -13.42 -5.29
C LEU A 107 12.83 -12.25 -5.26
N PHE A 108 11.87 -12.26 -6.18
CA PHE A 108 10.72 -11.34 -6.20
C PHE A 108 9.43 -12.11 -5.96
N ILE A 109 8.63 -11.61 -5.02
CA ILE A 109 7.31 -12.13 -4.69
C ILE A 109 6.28 -11.05 -5.00
N ILE A 110 5.38 -11.34 -5.93
CA ILE A 110 4.17 -10.54 -6.13
C ILE A 110 3.22 -10.85 -4.98
N SER A 111 2.89 -9.83 -4.20
CA SER A 111 2.15 -9.91 -2.93
C SER A 111 0.64 -9.74 -3.15
N ASN A 112 0.05 -10.70 -3.86
CA ASN A 112 -1.37 -10.68 -4.21
C ASN A 112 -2.33 -10.99 -3.05
N GLY A 113 -1.85 -11.43 -1.87
CA GLY A 113 -2.74 -11.80 -0.76
C GLY A 113 -3.77 -12.84 -1.19
N LEU A 114 -5.06 -12.53 -1.03
CA LEU A 114 -6.18 -13.38 -1.46
C LEU A 114 -6.60 -13.18 -2.94
N HIS A 115 -5.94 -12.30 -3.68
CA HIS A 115 -6.24 -12.12 -5.11
C HIS A 115 -5.71 -13.29 -5.93
N PRO A 116 -6.26 -13.53 -7.14
CA PRO A 116 -5.70 -14.48 -8.09
C PRO A 116 -4.20 -14.23 -8.33
N ARG A 117 -3.44 -15.32 -8.50
CA ARG A 117 -2.01 -15.24 -8.82
C ARG A 117 -1.80 -14.50 -10.14
N SER A 118 -0.69 -13.76 -10.21
CA SER A 118 -0.35 -12.99 -11.40
C SER A 118 0.01 -13.91 -12.56
N THR A 119 -0.51 -13.56 -13.73
CA THR A 119 -0.09 -14.16 -15.00
C THR A 119 1.27 -13.62 -15.45
N GLU A 120 1.85 -14.22 -16.49
CA GLU A 120 3.06 -13.70 -17.13
C GLU A 120 2.90 -12.26 -17.61
N ALA A 121 1.74 -11.93 -18.19
CA ALA A 121 1.44 -10.58 -18.66
C ALA A 121 1.36 -9.57 -17.50
N ASP A 122 0.79 -9.98 -16.37
CA ASP A 122 0.74 -9.16 -15.15
C ASP A 122 2.17 -8.91 -14.62
N ALA A 123 2.99 -9.95 -14.51
CA ALA A 123 4.37 -9.82 -14.08
C ALA A 123 5.17 -8.89 -15.01
N ARG A 124 5.04 -9.05 -16.32
CA ARG A 124 5.68 -8.15 -17.28
C ARG A 124 5.24 -6.69 -17.13
N ALA A 125 3.95 -6.44 -16.87
CA ALA A 125 3.44 -5.09 -16.64
C ALA A 125 3.99 -4.46 -15.34
N ILE A 126 4.02 -5.24 -14.26
CA ILE A 126 4.52 -4.85 -12.93
C ILE A 126 6.01 -4.52 -12.98
N PHE A 127 6.83 -5.44 -13.49
CA PHE A 127 8.30 -5.31 -13.47
C PHE A 127 8.85 -4.50 -14.65
N GLY A 128 8.11 -4.41 -15.76
CA GLY A 128 8.62 -3.84 -17.00
C GLY A 128 9.60 -4.78 -17.70
N ASP A 129 9.86 -4.51 -18.98
CA ASP A 129 10.59 -5.43 -19.85
C ASP A 129 11.99 -5.78 -19.32
N GLU A 130 12.73 -4.81 -18.79
CA GLU A 130 14.11 -5.05 -18.37
C GLU A 130 14.20 -6.03 -17.20
N LEU A 131 13.51 -5.74 -16.08
CA LEU A 131 13.48 -6.63 -14.91
C LEU A 131 12.78 -7.95 -15.22
N PHE A 132 11.71 -7.93 -16.03
CA PHE A 132 11.02 -9.16 -16.43
C PHE A 132 11.94 -10.10 -17.20
N HIS A 133 12.61 -9.64 -18.27
CA HIS A 133 13.51 -10.50 -19.04
C HIS A 133 14.73 -10.95 -18.23
N GLU A 134 15.15 -10.17 -17.23
CA GLU A 134 16.25 -10.55 -16.35
C GLU A 134 15.87 -11.68 -15.38
N PHE A 135 14.71 -11.60 -14.71
CA PHE A 135 14.39 -12.48 -13.57
C PHE A 135 13.24 -13.48 -13.81
N TRP A 136 12.36 -13.25 -14.78
CA TRP A 136 11.26 -14.18 -15.08
C TRP A 136 11.75 -15.51 -15.67
N PRO A 137 12.66 -15.55 -16.67
CA PRO A 137 13.09 -16.82 -17.29
C PRO A 137 13.82 -17.75 -16.33
N THR A 138 14.39 -17.22 -15.24
CA THR A 138 15.08 -17.99 -14.20
C THR A 138 14.18 -18.40 -13.04
N GLY A 139 12.87 -18.08 -13.09
CA GLY A 139 11.91 -18.42 -12.04
C GLY A 139 12.06 -17.58 -10.77
N GLN A 140 12.75 -16.44 -10.84
CA GLN A 140 13.00 -15.55 -9.68
C GLN A 140 11.88 -14.53 -9.45
N ILE A 141 10.85 -14.51 -10.29
CA ILE A 141 9.61 -13.75 -10.05
C ILE A 141 8.49 -14.76 -9.84
N ILE A 142 7.93 -14.78 -8.62
CA ILE A 142 6.85 -15.67 -8.23
C ILE A 142 5.64 -14.88 -7.72
N SER A 143 4.46 -15.50 -7.70
CA SER A 143 3.27 -14.97 -7.04
C SER A 143 3.07 -15.66 -5.70
N HIS A 144 2.69 -14.89 -4.68
CA HIS A 144 2.30 -15.42 -3.38
C HIS A 144 1.08 -16.34 -3.52
N ASP A 145 1.07 -17.45 -2.78
CA ASP A 145 -0.08 -18.33 -2.67
C ASP A 145 -0.50 -18.43 -1.20
N SER A 146 -1.62 -17.79 -0.88
CA SER A 146 -2.15 -17.71 0.50
C SER A 146 -2.78 -19.02 0.99
N GLU A 147 -2.91 -20.01 0.10
CA GLU A 147 -3.50 -21.33 0.40
C GLU A 147 -2.45 -22.44 0.36
N ASP A 148 -1.19 -22.15 -0.01
CA ASP A 148 -0.10 -23.11 -0.06
C ASP A 148 0.45 -23.41 1.35
N PRO A 149 0.20 -24.60 1.92
CA PRO A 149 0.68 -24.93 3.26
C PRO A 149 2.18 -25.23 3.29
N ASP A 150 2.80 -25.62 2.18
CA ASP A 150 4.20 -26.07 2.15
C ASP A 150 5.18 -24.88 2.17
N HIS A 151 4.73 -23.72 1.70
CA HIS A 151 5.53 -22.48 1.65
C HIS A 151 5.07 -21.41 2.63
N MET A 152 4.30 -21.78 3.66
CA MET A 152 3.93 -20.91 4.78
C MET A 152 4.58 -21.34 6.09
N VAL A 153 5.06 -20.37 6.85
CA VAL A 153 5.55 -20.56 8.22
C VAL A 153 4.46 -20.13 9.18
N ASP A 154 4.08 -21.01 10.11
CA ASP A 154 3.21 -20.68 11.24
C ASP A 154 4.05 -20.00 12.33
N LEU A 155 3.77 -18.73 12.60
CA LEU A 155 4.47 -17.92 13.58
C LEU A 155 3.71 -17.83 14.92
N GLY A 156 2.64 -18.61 15.07
CA GLY A 156 1.77 -18.61 16.23
C GLY A 156 0.77 -17.46 16.21
N LEU A 157 0.54 -16.86 17.37
CA LEU A 157 -0.47 -15.81 17.56
C LEU A 157 0.19 -14.51 18.02
N THR A 158 -0.36 -13.37 17.61
CA THR A 158 -0.07 -12.09 18.24
C THR A 158 -0.54 -12.10 19.71
N GLY A 159 -0.12 -11.11 20.50
CA GLY A 159 -0.62 -10.94 21.88
C GLY A 159 -2.14 -10.79 22.00
N ARG A 160 -2.82 -10.39 20.91
CA ARG A 160 -4.28 -10.28 20.81
C ARG A 160 -4.97 -11.59 20.41
N GLY A 161 -4.19 -12.60 20.03
CA GLY A 161 -4.69 -13.89 19.55
C GLY A 161 -4.92 -13.97 18.04
N ASP A 162 -4.42 -13.01 17.25
CA ASP A 162 -4.51 -13.09 15.79
C ASP A 162 -3.48 -14.09 15.25
N PRO A 163 -3.89 -15.06 14.40
CA PRO A 163 -2.95 -15.99 13.79
C PRO A 163 -2.01 -15.28 12.83
N VAL A 164 -0.71 -15.57 12.95
CA VAL A 164 0.34 -15.01 12.09
C VAL A 164 0.94 -16.13 11.25
N TYR A 165 0.79 -15.99 9.94
CA TYR A 165 1.44 -16.83 8.95
C TYR A 165 2.25 -15.97 8.00
N MET A 166 3.43 -16.43 7.61
CA MET A 166 4.33 -15.68 6.75
C MET A 166 4.86 -16.55 5.62
N ASN A 167 5.00 -15.96 4.44
CA ASN A 167 5.62 -16.62 3.31
C ASN A 167 7.05 -17.04 3.64
N LYS A 168 7.34 -18.34 3.43
CA LYS A 168 8.60 -18.98 3.83
C LYS A 168 9.84 -18.35 3.22
N TYR A 169 9.78 -17.93 1.95
CA TYR A 169 10.91 -17.28 1.29
C TYR A 169 11.24 -15.90 1.87
N VAL A 170 10.24 -15.21 2.42
CA VAL A 170 10.46 -13.93 3.13
C VAL A 170 11.02 -14.21 4.52
N PHE A 171 10.50 -15.23 5.21
CA PHE A 171 10.95 -15.60 6.56
C PHE A 171 12.40 -16.13 6.58
N ASP A 172 12.80 -16.89 5.57
CA ASP A 172 14.13 -17.54 5.52
C ASP A 172 15.24 -16.64 4.94
N CYS A 173 14.91 -15.49 4.32
CA CYS A 173 15.91 -14.63 3.68
C CYS A 173 16.59 -13.67 4.65
N ASP A 174 17.80 -13.23 4.32
CA ASP A 174 18.56 -12.29 5.17
C ASP A 174 18.00 -10.86 5.09
N ILE A 175 17.49 -10.45 3.91
CA ILE A 175 17.01 -9.09 3.67
C ILE A 175 15.66 -9.10 2.96
N PRO A 176 14.56 -8.96 3.69
CA PRO A 176 13.22 -8.84 3.13
C PRO A 176 12.91 -7.37 2.84
N ILE A 177 12.65 -7.08 1.56
CA ILE A 177 12.42 -5.72 1.07
C ILE A 177 10.95 -5.54 0.69
N LEU A 178 10.23 -4.62 1.33
CA LEU A 178 8.88 -4.25 0.94
C LEU A 178 8.91 -3.04 0.00
N ILE A 179 8.36 -3.19 -1.21
CA ILE A 179 8.20 -2.08 -2.16
C ILE A 179 6.76 -1.60 -2.11
N GLY A 180 6.45 -0.58 -1.31
CA GLY A 180 5.08 -0.14 -1.07
C GLY A 180 4.68 1.12 -1.83
N HIS A 181 3.40 1.46 -1.74
CA HIS A 181 2.91 2.80 -2.09
C HIS A 181 1.95 3.25 -1.00
N VAL A 182 1.91 4.56 -0.76
CA VAL A 182 1.10 5.17 0.30
C VAL A 182 -0.02 5.96 -0.35
N GLN A 183 -1.22 5.40 -0.28
CA GLN A 183 -2.47 6.00 -0.76
C GLN A 183 -3.58 5.72 0.25
N GLY A 184 -4.53 6.66 0.36
CA GLY A 184 -5.67 6.53 1.24
C GLY A 184 -6.40 5.20 1.01
N ASN A 185 -6.59 4.44 2.07
CA ASN A 185 -7.27 3.15 2.02
C ASN A 185 -8.66 3.29 2.65
N PRO A 186 -9.70 2.62 2.12
CA PRO A 186 -11.06 2.71 2.67
C PRO A 186 -11.19 2.19 4.10
N TYR A 187 -10.14 1.57 4.63
CA TYR A 187 -10.03 1.07 5.99
C TYR A 187 -8.58 1.11 6.45
N GLY A 188 -8.34 1.21 7.76
CA GLY A 188 -7.00 1.01 8.30
C GLY A 188 -5.97 2.07 7.88
N GLY A 189 -6.35 3.31 7.56
CA GLY A 189 -5.36 4.34 7.19
C GLY A 189 -4.91 4.26 5.74
N TYR A 190 -3.61 4.02 5.54
CA TYR A 190 -2.96 4.08 4.23
C TYR A 190 -2.44 2.71 3.75
N SER A 191 -2.23 2.54 2.45
CA SER A 191 -1.44 1.42 1.93
C SER A 191 0.05 1.56 2.30
N GLY A 192 0.86 0.55 1.97
CA GLY A 192 2.29 0.53 2.28
C GLY A 192 2.60 -0.02 3.68
N GLY A 193 3.89 -0.10 3.98
CA GLY A 193 4.45 -0.61 5.24
C GLY A 193 3.76 -1.88 5.76
N TYR A 194 3.34 -1.90 7.03
CA TYR A 194 2.77 -3.10 7.65
C TYR A 194 1.44 -3.57 7.06
N LYS A 195 0.68 -2.71 6.36
CA LYS A 195 -0.49 -3.20 5.62
C LYS A 195 -0.05 -4.12 4.49
N HIS A 196 1.07 -3.81 3.84
CA HIS A 196 1.62 -4.57 2.73
C HIS A 196 1.99 -5.99 3.17
N SER A 197 2.77 -6.13 4.24
CA SER A 197 3.14 -7.46 4.74
C SER A 197 1.95 -8.22 5.35
N ALA A 198 1.14 -7.58 6.19
CA ALA A 198 0.02 -8.25 6.88
C ALA A 198 -1.10 -8.76 5.96
N THR A 199 -1.19 -8.23 4.74
CA THR A 199 -2.24 -8.62 3.78
C THR A 199 -1.72 -9.23 2.49
N GLY A 200 -0.46 -8.99 2.14
CA GLY A 200 0.11 -9.36 0.85
C GLY A 200 0.89 -10.67 0.83
N ILE A 201 1.42 -11.11 1.97
CA ILE A 201 2.31 -12.29 2.08
C ILE A 201 1.92 -13.27 3.18
N THR A 202 0.68 -13.17 3.68
CA THR A 202 0.14 -14.06 4.72
C THR A 202 -0.93 -14.97 4.16
N ASN A 203 -1.18 -16.08 4.84
CA ASN A 203 -2.28 -16.98 4.47
C ASN A 203 -3.67 -16.38 4.74
N TRP A 204 -4.70 -17.08 4.25
CA TRP A 204 -6.10 -16.66 4.41
C TRP A 204 -6.57 -16.57 5.88
N LYS A 205 -6.02 -17.39 6.80
CA LYS A 205 -6.39 -17.36 8.22
C LYS A 205 -5.96 -16.05 8.88
N SER A 206 -4.72 -15.63 8.60
CA SER A 206 -4.18 -14.35 9.06
C SER A 206 -5.02 -13.20 8.50
N ILE A 207 -5.31 -13.21 7.20
CA ILE A 207 -6.12 -12.15 6.54
C ILE A 207 -7.55 -12.09 7.10
N ALA A 208 -8.15 -13.24 7.36
CA ALA A 208 -9.49 -13.34 7.94
C ALA A 208 -9.54 -12.77 9.38
N SER A 209 -8.46 -12.83 10.15
CA SER A 209 -8.43 -12.36 11.55
C SER A 209 -8.73 -10.86 11.71
N HIS A 210 -8.43 -10.05 10.68
CA HIS A 210 -8.76 -8.64 10.64
C HIS A 210 -9.89 -8.29 9.66
N HIS A 211 -10.19 -9.13 8.66
CA HIS A 211 -11.36 -8.95 7.75
C HIS A 211 -12.62 -9.68 8.26
N VAL A 212 -12.99 -9.43 9.51
CA VAL A 212 -14.18 -10.01 10.16
C VAL A 212 -15.16 -8.93 10.60
N PRO A 213 -16.46 -9.25 10.73
CA PRO A 213 -17.48 -8.29 11.15
C PRO A 213 -17.15 -7.57 12.46
N SER A 214 -16.52 -8.26 13.43
CA SER A 214 -16.11 -7.66 14.72
C SER A 214 -15.03 -6.58 14.58
N VAL A 215 -14.34 -6.51 13.44
CA VAL A 215 -13.37 -5.46 13.10
C VAL A 215 -13.99 -4.46 12.11
N MET A 216 -14.62 -4.96 11.05
CA MET A 216 -15.10 -4.14 9.93
C MET A 216 -16.41 -3.38 10.21
N HIS A 217 -17.22 -3.82 11.18
CA HIS A 217 -18.46 -3.11 11.56
C HIS A 217 -18.27 -2.17 12.75
N ARG A 218 -17.03 -1.97 13.20
CA ARG A 218 -16.74 -1.06 14.29
C ARG A 218 -16.85 0.39 13.82
N LYS A 219 -17.11 1.28 14.79
CA LYS A 219 -17.19 2.73 14.55
C LYS A 219 -15.89 3.33 14.04
N ASP A 220 -14.75 2.71 14.34
CA ASP A 220 -13.43 3.15 13.90
C ASP A 220 -13.03 2.60 12.52
N PHE A 221 -13.85 1.74 11.89
CA PHE A 221 -13.65 1.30 10.51
C PHE A 221 -14.12 2.40 9.54
N THR A 222 -13.31 3.45 9.44
CA THR A 222 -13.55 4.58 8.55
C THR A 222 -12.37 4.74 7.59
N PRO A 223 -12.60 5.33 6.39
CA PRO A 223 -11.53 5.59 5.44
C PRO A 223 -10.39 6.37 6.08
N VAL A 224 -9.15 6.00 5.77
CA VAL A 224 -7.95 6.76 6.14
C VAL A 224 -7.70 6.85 7.65
N ASN A 225 -8.44 6.09 8.47
CA ASN A 225 -8.23 6.07 9.91
C ASN A 225 -7.04 5.18 10.33
N GLY A 226 -5.88 5.82 10.53
CA GLY A 226 -4.66 5.20 11.07
C GLY A 226 -4.77 4.77 12.54
N GLY A 227 -5.81 5.18 13.28
CA GLY A 227 -6.05 4.77 14.67
C GLY A 227 -7.04 3.60 14.81
N SER A 228 -7.53 3.03 13.71
CA SER A 228 -8.53 1.97 13.73
C SER A 228 -7.99 0.63 14.25
N LEU A 229 -8.86 -0.21 14.83
CA LEU A 229 -8.50 -1.58 15.22
C LEU A 229 -7.87 -2.37 14.06
N MET A 230 -8.37 -2.17 12.84
CA MET A 230 -7.80 -2.83 11.67
C MET A 230 -6.34 -2.43 11.44
N ARG A 231 -6.00 -1.14 11.59
CA ARG A 231 -4.61 -0.68 11.50
C ARG A 231 -3.75 -1.34 12.58
N THR A 232 -4.15 -1.26 13.85
CA THR A 232 -3.34 -1.83 14.94
C THR A 232 -3.14 -3.34 14.76
N LYS A 233 -4.10 -4.07 14.19
CA LYS A 233 -3.92 -5.48 13.84
C LYS A 233 -2.88 -5.71 12.74
N PHE A 234 -2.88 -4.89 11.67
CA PHE A 234 -1.82 -4.96 10.65
C PHE A 234 -0.44 -4.76 11.28
N ASP A 235 -0.33 -3.73 12.12
CA ASP A 235 0.92 -3.36 12.76
C ASP A 235 1.40 -4.47 13.74
N GLU A 236 0.50 -5.01 14.57
CA GLU A 236 0.79 -6.13 15.49
C GLU A 236 1.23 -7.40 14.75
N ILE A 237 0.54 -7.77 13.66
CA ILE A 237 0.86 -8.94 12.85
C ILE A 237 2.24 -8.81 12.21
N SER A 238 2.53 -7.66 11.59
CA SER A 238 3.81 -7.47 10.91
C SER A 238 4.97 -7.27 11.87
N MET A 239 4.79 -6.60 13.01
CA MET A 239 5.83 -6.52 14.05
C MET A 239 6.11 -7.91 14.65
N HIS A 240 5.10 -8.77 14.77
CA HIS A 240 5.29 -10.16 15.18
C HIS A 240 6.10 -10.95 14.15
N MET A 241 5.90 -10.71 12.85
CA MET A 241 6.77 -11.29 11.81
C MET A 241 8.23 -10.88 12.00
N GLU A 242 8.49 -9.58 12.21
CA GLU A 242 9.85 -9.05 12.43
C GLU A 242 10.49 -9.64 13.70
N GLU A 243 9.73 -9.77 14.79
CA GLU A 243 10.20 -10.43 16.01
C GLU A 243 10.62 -11.87 15.76
N LYS A 244 9.82 -12.65 15.03
CA LYS A 244 10.10 -14.07 14.76
C LYS A 244 11.19 -14.29 13.73
N MET A 245 11.33 -13.38 12.79
CA MET A 245 12.39 -13.38 11.77
C MET A 245 13.73 -12.89 12.37
N GLY A 246 13.69 -12.07 13.42
CA GLY A 246 14.87 -11.56 14.13
C GLY A 246 15.46 -10.28 13.54
N HIS A 247 14.83 -9.70 12.52
CA HIS A 247 15.20 -8.43 11.91
C HIS A 247 13.97 -7.74 11.31
N PRO A 248 14.00 -6.41 11.11
CA PRO A 248 12.90 -5.69 10.48
C PRO A 248 12.84 -5.91 8.97
N PHE A 249 11.72 -5.51 8.36
CA PHE A 249 11.66 -5.29 6.92
C PHE A 249 12.43 -4.02 6.54
N PHE A 250 13.18 -4.06 5.44
CA PHE A 250 13.59 -2.82 4.76
C PHE A 250 12.45 -2.39 3.84
N CYS A 251 11.89 -1.20 4.02
CA CYS A 251 10.81 -0.72 3.15
C CYS A 251 11.30 0.39 2.22
N CYS A 252 10.69 0.48 1.03
CA CYS A 252 10.80 1.61 0.13
C CYS A 252 9.39 1.92 -0.38
N ASP A 253 8.78 2.97 0.16
CA ASP A 253 7.40 3.37 -0.13
C ASP A 253 7.37 4.75 -0.78
N ALA A 254 6.52 4.91 -1.80
CA ALA A 254 6.21 6.23 -2.35
C ALA A 254 4.79 6.67 -2.03
N VAL A 255 4.63 7.93 -1.59
CA VAL A 255 3.30 8.59 -1.59
C VAL A 255 2.98 8.95 -3.03
N LEU A 256 1.83 8.52 -3.53
CA LEU A 256 1.48 8.66 -4.93
C LEU A 256 0.33 9.65 -5.13
N ASP A 257 0.41 10.42 -6.21
CA ASP A 257 -0.68 11.27 -6.67
C ASP A 257 -1.77 10.46 -7.39
N THR A 258 -2.80 11.15 -7.89
CA THR A 258 -3.94 10.55 -8.58
C THR A 258 -3.58 9.79 -9.86
N ASN A 259 -2.41 10.09 -10.47
CA ASN A 259 -1.88 9.46 -11.67
C ASN A 259 -0.76 8.46 -11.36
N ALA A 260 -0.62 8.03 -10.10
CA ALA A 260 0.43 7.12 -9.64
C ALA A 260 1.87 7.67 -9.81
N ARG A 261 2.06 8.98 -9.84
CA ARG A 261 3.37 9.66 -9.82
C ARG A 261 3.80 9.89 -8.37
N GLN A 262 5.10 9.88 -8.13
CA GLN A 262 5.67 9.96 -6.79
C GLN A 262 5.64 11.41 -6.29
N ILE A 263 4.94 11.65 -5.18
CA ILE A 263 4.98 12.91 -4.42
C ILE A 263 6.24 12.96 -3.56
N THR A 264 6.53 11.85 -2.88
CA THR A 264 7.73 11.66 -2.06
C THR A 264 8.03 10.18 -1.96
N ILE A 265 9.28 9.86 -1.65
CA ILE A 265 9.80 8.51 -1.48
C ILE A 265 10.39 8.43 -0.07
N TYR A 266 10.09 7.37 0.65
CA TYR A 266 10.65 7.06 1.96
C TYR A 266 11.23 5.66 1.95
N SER A 267 12.36 5.47 2.63
CA SER A 267 12.96 4.16 2.83
C SER A 267 13.36 3.98 4.28
N GLY A 268 13.42 2.72 4.73
CA GLY A 268 13.84 2.37 6.07
C GLY A 268 12.82 1.51 6.81
N TYR A 269 12.83 1.62 8.14
CA TYR A 269 12.07 0.76 9.03
C TYR A 269 10.60 1.15 9.02
N ALA A 270 9.72 0.24 8.64
CA ALA A 270 8.28 0.45 8.51
C ALA A 270 7.66 1.23 9.68
N LYS A 271 7.93 0.81 10.93
CA LYS A 271 7.38 1.43 12.15
C LYS A 271 7.68 2.92 12.26
N GLU A 272 8.85 3.36 11.80
CA GLU A 272 9.30 4.74 11.90
C GLU A 272 9.00 5.54 10.63
N MET A 273 9.16 4.94 9.44
CA MET A 273 8.95 5.65 8.18
C MET A 273 7.46 5.83 7.83
N MET A 274 6.59 4.89 8.22
CA MET A 274 5.17 4.92 7.86
C MET A 274 4.48 6.20 8.37
N PRO A 275 4.60 6.58 9.67
CA PRO A 275 3.99 7.82 10.16
C PRO A 275 4.46 9.07 9.41
N GLU A 276 5.73 9.13 8.98
CA GLU A 276 6.23 10.25 8.18
C GLU A 276 5.59 10.31 6.80
N SER A 277 5.44 9.15 6.13
CA SER A 277 4.77 9.06 4.84
C SER A 277 3.30 9.48 4.89
N TRP A 278 2.61 9.16 6.00
CA TRP A 278 1.19 9.47 6.18
C TRP A 278 0.95 10.97 6.29
N LYS A 279 1.88 11.75 6.87
CA LYS A 279 1.75 13.23 6.93
C LYS A 279 1.64 13.86 5.55
N ILE A 280 2.32 13.30 4.54
CA ILE A 280 2.24 13.78 3.15
C ILE A 280 1.00 13.20 2.47
N ALA A 281 0.69 11.93 2.72
CA ALA A 281 -0.52 11.30 2.20
C ALA A 281 -1.81 11.96 2.73
N ASP A 282 -1.82 12.50 3.95
CA ASP A 282 -2.91 13.27 4.57
C ASP A 282 -3.16 14.59 3.83
N LYS A 283 -2.08 15.26 3.38
CA LYS A 283 -2.21 16.50 2.59
C LYS A 283 -2.91 16.25 1.25
N ARG A 284 -2.72 15.07 0.69
CA ARG A 284 -3.49 14.59 -0.47
C ARG A 284 -4.91 14.18 -0.04
N THR A 285 -5.00 13.44 1.05
CA THR A 285 -6.21 12.74 1.48
C THR A 285 -6.93 13.56 2.56
N PHE A 286 -7.50 14.70 2.18
CA PHE A 286 -8.32 15.51 3.08
C PHE A 286 -9.78 15.04 3.04
N VAL A 287 -10.35 14.63 4.18
CA VAL A 287 -11.77 14.26 4.32
C VAL A 287 -12.54 15.15 5.31
N GLY A 288 -11.91 16.19 5.87
CA GLY A 288 -12.50 16.99 6.94
C GLY A 288 -12.85 16.16 8.18
N GLU A 289 -13.53 16.75 9.17
CA GLU A 289 -13.85 16.04 10.43
C GLU A 289 -15.14 15.19 10.36
N ASN A 290 -16.12 15.52 9.49
CA ASN A 290 -17.37 14.75 9.30
C ASN A 290 -17.86 14.81 7.82
N PRO A 291 -17.38 13.94 6.93
CA PRO A 291 -17.74 13.97 5.50
C PRO A 291 -19.16 13.44 5.24
N ASN A 292 -19.96 14.19 4.48
CA ASN A 292 -21.28 13.76 3.98
C ASN A 292 -21.31 13.85 2.43
N ILE A 293 -20.56 12.98 1.75
CA ILE A 293 -20.36 13.03 0.30
C ILE A 293 -20.62 11.66 -0.33
N LEU A 294 -21.33 11.67 -1.47
CA LEU A 294 -21.42 10.53 -2.37
C LEU A 294 -20.15 10.45 -3.22
N ALA A 295 -19.22 9.59 -2.81
CA ALA A 295 -18.03 9.24 -3.59
C ALA A 295 -18.42 8.27 -4.71
N LEU A 296 -18.52 8.73 -5.96
CA LEU A 296 -18.55 7.82 -7.10
C LEU A 296 -17.14 7.75 -7.67
N PRO A 297 -16.37 6.68 -7.39
CA PRO A 297 -15.05 6.57 -7.96
C PRO A 297 -15.15 6.56 -9.49
N MET A 298 -14.26 7.33 -10.11
CA MET A 298 -13.74 7.01 -11.43
C MET A 298 -12.95 5.69 -11.30
N THR A 299 -13.68 4.59 -11.08
CA THR A 299 -13.12 3.25 -11.12
C THR A 299 -12.73 3.00 -12.56
N TYR A 300 -11.42 2.81 -12.78
CA TYR A 300 -10.70 2.25 -13.93
C TYR A 300 -9.52 3.13 -14.41
N LYS A 301 -9.47 4.45 -14.14
CA LYS A 301 -8.30 5.29 -14.53
C LYS A 301 -7.58 6.06 -13.42
N LYS A 302 -8.19 6.31 -12.25
CA LYS A 302 -7.59 7.13 -11.17
C LYS A 302 -7.53 6.35 -9.85
N ALA A 303 -6.46 6.54 -9.07
CA ALA A 303 -6.30 5.89 -7.76
C ALA A 303 -6.99 6.69 -6.63
N SER A 304 -7.96 6.07 -5.94
CA SER A 304 -8.69 6.53 -4.72
C SER A 304 -9.56 7.80 -4.84
N VAL A 305 -10.72 7.81 -4.15
CA VAL A 305 -11.72 8.89 -4.09
C VAL A 305 -11.46 9.89 -2.95
N HIS A 306 -11.80 11.17 -3.17
CA HIS A 306 -11.71 12.29 -2.21
C HIS A 306 -13.11 12.92 -2.00
N LEU A 307 -13.41 13.51 -0.82
CA LEU A 307 -14.77 13.97 -0.42
C LEU A 307 -14.78 15.34 0.34
N CYS A 308 -15.66 16.32 0.00
CA CYS A 308 -15.88 17.65 0.70
C CYS A 308 -17.34 18.27 0.64
N MET A 309 -17.75 19.22 1.54
CA MET A 309 -19.03 20.03 1.56
C MET A 309 -18.88 21.51 2.08
N LYS A 310 -19.91 22.39 1.94
CA LYS A 310 -19.80 23.88 1.73
C LYS A 310 -20.40 24.91 2.75
N ASN A 311 -21.37 24.65 3.65
CA ASN A 311 -22.02 25.71 4.50
C ASN A 311 -22.08 25.40 6.03
N PRO A 312 -21.64 26.30 6.96
CA PRO A 312 -21.55 26.03 8.41
C PRO A 312 -22.82 26.18 9.28
N ALA A 313 -23.94 26.73 8.78
CA ALA A 313 -25.05 27.21 9.65
C ALA A 313 -26.26 26.26 9.80
N GLU A 314 -26.25 25.09 9.16
CA GLU A 314 -27.43 24.22 9.02
C GLU A 314 -27.36 22.93 9.88
N ASP A 315 -26.68 23.01 11.02
CA ASP A 315 -26.38 21.87 11.91
C ASP A 315 -27.49 21.59 12.95
N CYS A 316 -28.18 20.44 12.84
CA CYS A 316 -28.89 19.82 13.96
C CYS A 316 -29.07 18.29 13.78
N MET A 317 -28.52 17.49 14.71
CA MET A 317 -28.65 16.02 14.98
C MET A 317 -27.41 15.13 14.72
N ASP A 318 -27.16 14.16 15.62
CA ASP A 318 -26.02 13.22 15.59
C ASP A 318 -26.33 11.84 14.95
N ALA A 319 -25.28 11.08 14.60
CA ALA A 319 -25.34 9.95 13.67
C ALA A 319 -25.32 8.52 14.28
N TYR A 320 -25.62 8.32 15.58
CA TYR A 320 -25.67 6.97 16.20
C TYR A 320 -27.01 6.60 16.85
N GLY A 321 -28.05 7.38 16.57
CA GLY A 321 -29.43 7.25 17.05
C GLY A 321 -29.80 6.08 17.97
N HIS A 322 -29.93 6.33 19.28
CA HIS A 322 -30.75 5.56 20.24
C HIS A 322 -30.89 6.36 21.58
N VAL A 323 -32.01 6.56 22.32
CA VAL A 323 -33.52 6.46 22.28
C VAL A 323 -34.03 7.03 23.67
N PRO A 324 -35.33 7.13 24.11
CA PRO A 324 -36.66 6.76 23.59
C PRO A 324 -37.72 7.92 23.57
N PRO A 325 -38.95 7.67 23.05
CA PRO A 325 -40.00 8.68 22.89
C PRO A 325 -40.68 9.02 24.22
N CYS A 326 -40.85 10.32 24.48
CA CYS A 326 -41.95 10.89 25.23
C CYS A 326 -42.02 12.38 24.86
N MET A 327 -42.80 12.70 23.83
CA MET A 327 -43.96 13.62 23.89
C MET A 327 -44.60 13.68 22.50
N GLY A 328 -45.75 13.02 22.35
CA GLY A 328 -46.60 13.03 21.15
C GLY A 328 -46.69 11.69 20.47
#